data_AF-A0A1F7NL97-F1
#
_entry.id   AF-A0A1F7NL97-F1
#
_cell.length_a   1.000
_cell.length_b   1.000
_cell.length_c   1.000
_cell.angle_alpha   90.00
_cell.angle_beta   90.00
_cell.angle_gamma   90.00
#
_symmetry.space_group_name_H-M   'P 1'
#
loop_
_entity.id
_entity.type
_entity.pdbx_description
1 polymer ?
#
loop_
_entity_poly.entity_id
_entity_poly.type
_entity_poly.pdbx_seq_one_letter_code
_entity_poly.pdbx_strand_id
1 'polypeptide(L)'
;MAVAAHFGAEQRSHEAEARRRAGETLELVGLAADPAASPALLGAGGLKKLELARALATGPKLLLADESLGGLDHAEMSGAVELLRRIRGELGITIVWVEHIMATLMRVVDRVVVLDHGETIAEGRPLEVAEDPRVVEAYLGEKIVLA
;
A
#
# COMPACT_ATOMS: atom_id res chain seq x y z
N MET A 1 -1.06 15.22 9.73
CA MET A 1 -1.56 13.97 10.34
C MET A 1 -2.83 14.19 11.16
N ALA A 2 -2.82 14.98 12.24
CA ALA A 2 -4.00 15.17 13.11
C ALA A 2 -5.28 15.66 12.38
N VAL A 3 -5.14 16.50 11.35
CA VAL A 3 -6.27 16.94 10.51
C VAL A 3 -6.98 15.75 9.84
N ALA A 4 -6.22 14.78 9.30
CA ALA A 4 -6.79 13.59 8.69
C ALA A 4 -7.52 12.72 9.73
N ALA A 5 -6.96 12.56 10.94
CA ALA A 5 -7.61 11.83 12.03
C ALA A 5 -8.86 12.52 12.59
N HIS A 6 -8.91 13.85 12.52
CA HIS A 6 -10.04 14.63 13.00
C HIS A 6 -11.21 14.66 12.01
N PHE A 7 -10.92 14.89 10.74
CA PHE A 7 -11.95 15.12 9.71
C PHE A 7 -12.22 13.91 8.81
N GLY A 8 -11.29 12.96 8.71
CA GLY A 8 -11.41 11.81 7.81
C GLY A 8 -12.10 10.59 8.43
N ALA A 9 -12.30 10.57 9.74
CA ALA A 9 -13.00 9.48 10.41
C ALA A 9 -14.53 9.64 10.29
N GLU A 10 -15.27 8.51 10.34
CA GLU A 10 -16.75 8.50 10.33
C GLU A 10 -17.36 9.42 11.40
N GLN A 11 -16.65 9.65 12.51
CA GLN A 11 -17.02 10.58 13.56
C GLN A 11 -15.86 11.52 13.86
N ARG A 12 -16.16 12.82 13.98
CA ARG A 12 -15.18 13.83 14.39
C ARG A 12 -14.67 13.51 15.79
N SER A 13 -13.35 13.39 15.91
CA SER A 13 -12.68 13.11 17.17
C SER A 13 -12.34 14.40 17.91
N HIS A 14 -12.15 14.38 19.22
CA HIS A 14 -11.58 15.54 19.90
C HIS A 14 -10.11 15.73 19.48
N GLU A 15 -9.58 16.95 19.57
CA GLU A 15 -8.21 17.27 19.13
C GLU A 15 -7.15 16.34 19.76
N ALA A 16 -7.25 16.07 21.06
CA ALA A 16 -6.34 15.18 21.77
C ALA A 16 -6.34 13.76 21.19
N GLU A 17 -7.52 13.26 20.84
CA GLU A 17 -7.69 11.94 20.25
C GLU A 17 -7.17 11.88 18.81
N ALA A 18 -7.39 12.95 18.03
CA ALA A 18 -6.84 13.08 16.68
C ALA A 18 -5.30 13.10 16.69
N ARG A 19 -4.69 13.79 17.67
CA ARG A 19 -3.24 13.80 17.86
C ARG A 19 -2.69 12.45 18.29
N ARG A 20 -3.38 11.74 19.20
CA ARG A 20 -3.03 10.38 19.62
C ARG A 20 -3.00 9.43 18.43
N ARG A 21 -4.09 9.34 17.66
CA ARG A 21 -4.17 8.50 16.44
C ARG A 21 -3.09 8.85 15.42
N ALA A 22 -2.83 10.14 15.23
CA ALA A 22 -1.77 10.59 14.34
C ALA A 22 -0.39 10.06 14.75
N GLY A 23 -0.08 10.06 16.06
CA GLY A 23 1.15 9.48 16.59
C GLY A 23 1.24 7.98 16.38
N GLU A 24 0.19 7.25 16.76
CA GLU A 24 0.11 5.78 16.60
C GLU A 24 0.28 5.36 15.14
N THR A 25 -0.30 6.13 14.21
CA THR A 25 -0.18 5.84 12.79
C THR A 25 1.22 6.14 12.24
N LEU A 26 1.90 7.18 12.74
CA LEU A 26 3.30 7.46 12.39
C LEU A 26 4.22 6.33 12.86
N GLU A 27 4.03 5.87 14.10
CA GLU A 27 4.79 4.75 14.64
C GLU A 27 4.55 3.45 13.85
N LEU A 28 3.30 3.17 13.47
CA LEU A 28 2.95 2.00 12.65
C LEU A 28 3.73 1.95 11.33
N VAL A 29 3.87 3.09 10.65
CA VAL A 29 4.63 3.20 9.38
C VAL A 29 6.15 3.34 9.60
N GLY A 30 6.61 3.34 10.85
CA GLY A 30 8.02 3.46 11.21
C GLY A 30 8.58 4.88 11.06
N LEU A 31 7.75 5.91 11.23
CA LEU A 31 8.16 7.31 11.29
C LEU A 31 8.05 7.82 12.73
N ALA A 32 9.02 8.62 13.15
CA ALA A 32 8.99 9.25 14.48
C ALA A 32 7.85 10.26 14.57
N ALA A 33 7.10 10.23 15.67
CA ALA A 33 6.11 11.24 16.01
C ALA A 33 6.76 12.50 16.62
N ASP A 34 7.74 13.07 15.92
CA ASP A 34 8.44 14.30 16.33
C ASP A 34 7.71 15.54 15.77
N PRO A 35 7.18 16.44 16.63
CA PRO A 35 6.55 17.68 16.19
C PRO A 35 7.48 18.63 15.45
N ALA A 36 8.80 18.51 15.63
CA ALA A 36 9.81 19.32 14.94
C ALA A 36 10.24 18.73 13.59
N ALA A 37 9.85 17.48 13.29
CA ALA A 37 10.20 16.85 12.03
C ALA A 37 9.51 17.53 10.84
N SER A 38 10.29 17.85 9.81
CA SER A 38 9.78 18.42 8.56
C SER A 38 9.69 17.34 7.49
N PRO A 39 8.54 17.22 6.77
CA PRO A 39 8.44 16.34 5.61
C PRO A 39 9.49 16.62 4.53
N ALA A 40 10.02 17.85 4.46
CA ALA A 40 11.07 18.23 3.51
C ALA A 40 12.40 17.50 3.74
N LEU A 41 12.60 16.87 4.90
CA LEU A 41 13.78 16.09 5.22
C LEU A 41 13.60 14.60 4.89
N LEU A 42 12.41 14.17 4.46
CA LEU A 42 12.13 12.78 4.10
C LEU A 42 12.54 12.54 2.64
N GLY A 43 13.24 11.42 2.40
CA GLY A 43 13.40 10.86 1.05
C GLY A 43 12.10 10.28 0.52
N ALA A 44 12.13 9.74 -0.71
CA ALA A 44 10.95 9.19 -1.40
C ALA A 44 10.20 8.13 -0.57
N GLY A 45 10.92 7.16 0.00
CA GLY A 45 10.33 6.15 0.89
C GLY A 45 9.69 6.73 2.15
N GLY A 46 10.30 7.76 2.74
CA GLY A 46 9.75 8.45 3.91
C GLY A 46 8.46 9.22 3.57
N LEU A 47 8.43 9.91 2.44
CA LEU A 47 7.24 10.63 1.97
C LEU A 47 6.07 9.67 1.70
N LYS A 48 6.34 8.52 1.08
CA LYS A 48 5.30 7.49 0.84
C LYS A 48 4.76 6.89 2.14
N LYS A 49 5.63 6.61 3.11
CA LYS A 49 5.19 6.19 4.45
C LYS A 49 4.31 7.25 5.11
N LEU A 50 4.66 8.52 4.95
CA LEU A 50 3.86 9.63 5.48
C LEU A 50 2.49 9.73 4.79
N GLU A 51 2.42 9.55 3.47
CA GLU A 51 1.15 9.51 2.72
C GLU A 51 0.27 8.35 3.17
N LEU A 52 0.84 7.15 3.29
CA LEU A 52 0.13 5.99 3.81
C LEU A 52 -0.36 6.23 5.24
N ALA A 53 0.47 6.82 6.10
CA ALA A 53 0.06 7.19 7.44
C ALA A 53 -1.13 8.15 7.42
N ARG A 54 -1.12 9.17 6.55
CA ARG A 54 -2.23 10.13 6.43
C ARG A 54 -3.53 9.43 6.05
N ALA A 55 -3.49 8.45 5.16
CA ALA A 55 -4.65 7.66 4.78
C ALA A 55 -5.16 6.81 5.96
N LEU A 56 -4.26 6.09 6.64
CA LEU A 56 -4.61 5.22 7.77
C LEU A 56 -5.16 5.98 8.97
N ALA A 57 -4.70 7.22 9.20
CA ALA A 57 -5.17 8.07 10.29
C ALA A 57 -6.69 8.35 10.21
N THR A 58 -7.30 8.19 9.03
CA THR A 58 -8.75 8.33 8.83
C THR A 58 -9.56 7.14 9.36
N GLY A 59 -8.91 6.04 9.76
CA GLY A 59 -9.57 4.79 10.15
C GLY A 59 -10.32 4.11 9.00
N PRO A 60 -9.71 3.92 7.81
CA PRO A 60 -10.42 3.40 6.65
C PRO A 60 -10.70 1.90 6.79
N LYS A 61 -11.79 1.43 6.18
CA LYS A 61 -12.08 -0.01 6.01
C LYS A 61 -11.50 -0.56 4.69
N LEU A 62 -11.24 0.34 3.74
CA LEU A 62 -10.70 0.07 2.41
C LEU A 62 -9.62 1.11 2.08
N LEU A 63 -8.44 0.64 1.68
CA LEU A 63 -7.34 1.44 1.17
C LEU A 63 -7.20 1.18 -0.34
N LEU A 64 -7.23 2.24 -1.14
CA LEU A 64 -6.87 2.20 -2.55
C LEU A 64 -5.42 2.67 -2.68
N ALA A 65 -4.54 1.78 -3.11
CA ALA A 65 -3.13 2.09 -3.35
C ALA A 65 -2.88 2.09 -4.86
N ASP A 66 -2.45 3.23 -5.40
CA ASP A 66 -2.21 3.42 -6.83
C ASP A 66 -0.74 3.77 -7.05
N GLU A 67 0.01 2.87 -7.71
CA GLU A 67 1.45 3.01 -8.03
C GLU A 67 2.33 3.40 -6.83
N SER A 68 1.94 2.94 -5.65
CA SER A 68 2.59 3.20 -4.37
C SER A 68 4.05 2.74 -4.27
N LEU A 69 4.58 1.93 -5.19
CA LEU A 69 5.99 1.49 -5.20
C LEU A 69 6.92 2.28 -6.11
N GLY A 70 6.42 3.07 -7.07
CA GLY A 70 7.27 3.77 -8.05
C GLY A 70 8.36 4.68 -7.45
N GLY A 71 9.61 4.54 -7.86
CA GLY A 71 10.73 5.36 -7.36
C GLY A 71 11.33 4.93 -6.02
N LEU A 72 10.97 3.74 -5.52
CA LEU A 72 11.63 3.08 -4.40
C LEU A 72 12.73 2.14 -4.86
N ASP A 73 13.78 1.96 -4.06
CA ASP A 73 14.76 0.90 -4.27
C ASP A 73 14.22 -0.48 -3.82
N HIS A 74 15.00 -1.55 -4.07
CA HIS A 74 14.59 -2.92 -3.73
C HIS A 74 14.35 -3.16 -2.22
N ALA A 75 15.15 -2.52 -1.36
CA ALA A 75 15.00 -2.65 0.09
C ALA A 75 13.76 -1.88 0.57
N GLU A 76 13.55 -0.67 0.04
CA GLU A 76 12.39 0.15 0.32
C GLU A 76 11.08 -0.50 -0.16
N MET A 77 11.07 -1.09 -1.36
CA MET A 77 9.93 -1.85 -1.88
C MET A 77 9.57 -3.02 -0.95
N SER A 78 10.57 -3.77 -0.50
CA SER A 78 10.36 -4.90 0.42
C SER A 78 9.77 -4.43 1.76
N GLY A 79 10.24 -3.29 2.28
CA GLY A 79 9.69 -2.67 3.48
C GLY A 79 8.24 -2.17 3.30
N ALA A 80 7.92 -1.60 2.14
CA ALA A 80 6.56 -1.15 1.82
C ALA A 80 5.57 -2.32 1.73
N VAL A 81 5.99 -3.42 1.10
CA VAL A 81 5.22 -4.67 1.04
C VAL A 81 4.91 -5.22 2.42
N GLU A 82 5.91 -5.27 3.30
CA GLU A 82 5.72 -5.78 4.66
C GLU A 82 4.77 -4.89 5.46
N LEU A 83 4.88 -3.57 5.28
CA LEU A 83 3.96 -2.63 5.89
C LEU A 83 2.51 -2.85 5.41
N LEU A 84 2.28 -3.05 4.11
CA LEU A 84 0.93 -3.34 3.57
C LEU A 84 0.38 -4.67 4.13
N ARG A 85 1.21 -5.70 4.27
CA ARG A 85 0.82 -6.97 4.90
C ARG A 85 0.40 -6.77 6.35
N ARG A 86 1.18 -6.01 7.13
CA ARG A 86 0.87 -5.68 8.53
C ARG A 86 -0.42 -4.87 8.64
N ILE A 87 -0.62 -3.87 7.79
CA ILE A 87 -1.86 -3.08 7.76
C ILE A 87 -3.08 -3.97 7.53
N ARG A 88 -3.02 -4.86 6.53
CA ARG A 88 -4.09 -5.83 6.27
C ARG A 88 -4.31 -6.75 7.47
N GLY A 89 -3.24 -7.35 8.00
CA GLY A 89 -3.31 -8.39 9.02
C GLY A 89 -3.64 -7.87 10.43
N GLU A 90 -3.01 -6.78 10.85
CA GLU A 90 -3.18 -6.19 12.19
C GLU A 90 -4.41 -5.29 12.27
N LEU A 91 -4.70 -4.50 11.23
CA LEU A 91 -5.81 -3.54 11.25
C LEU A 91 -7.08 -4.04 10.56
N GLY A 92 -7.04 -5.18 9.87
CA GLY A 92 -8.20 -5.72 9.15
C GLY A 92 -8.66 -4.86 7.98
N ILE A 93 -7.77 -4.04 7.42
CA ILE A 93 -8.09 -3.11 6.33
C ILE A 93 -8.03 -3.86 5.00
N THR A 94 -9.08 -3.74 4.19
CA THR A 94 -9.06 -4.25 2.80
C THR A 94 -8.16 -3.36 1.96
N ILE A 95 -7.28 -3.94 1.15
CA ILE A 95 -6.39 -3.19 0.25
C ILE A 95 -6.72 -3.57 -1.20
N VAL A 96 -7.03 -2.58 -2.02
CA VAL A 96 -7.05 -2.71 -3.48
C VAL A 96 -5.82 -2.00 -4.01
N TRP A 97 -4.99 -2.74 -4.73
CA TRP A 97 -3.67 -2.29 -5.10
C TRP A 97 -3.49 -2.36 -6.62
N VAL A 98 -3.16 -1.23 -7.22
CA VAL A 98 -2.85 -1.09 -8.65
C VAL A 98 -1.36 -0.85 -8.78
N GLU A 99 -0.66 -1.77 -9.43
CA GLU A 99 0.78 -1.70 -9.71
C GLU A 99 1.11 -2.37 -11.03
N HIS A 100 2.21 -1.94 -11.64
CA HIS A 100 2.81 -2.57 -12.81
C HIS A 100 3.99 -3.50 -12.46
N ILE A 101 4.47 -3.52 -11.20
CA ILE A 101 5.60 -4.36 -10.76
C ILE A 101 5.10 -5.76 -10.37
N MET A 102 4.86 -6.62 -11.37
CA MET A 102 4.26 -7.95 -11.22
C MET A 102 5.02 -8.86 -10.23
N ALA A 103 6.35 -8.89 -10.29
CA ALA A 103 7.18 -9.75 -9.43
C ALA A 103 6.96 -9.50 -7.93
N THR A 104 6.66 -8.26 -7.57
CA THR A 104 6.38 -7.88 -6.17
C THR A 104 4.93 -8.16 -5.82
N LEU A 105 3.99 -7.73 -6.68
CA LEU A 105 2.56 -7.87 -6.44
C LEU A 105 2.15 -9.34 -6.24
N MET A 106 2.64 -10.24 -7.11
CA MET A 106 2.29 -11.66 -7.11
C MET A 106 2.67 -12.40 -5.82
N ARG A 107 3.60 -11.85 -5.02
CA ARG A 107 4.06 -12.46 -3.76
C ARG A 107 3.20 -12.07 -2.56
N VAL A 108 2.33 -11.07 -2.70
CA VAL A 108 1.76 -10.34 -1.56
C VAL A 108 0.24 -10.36 -1.56
N VAL A 109 -0.36 -10.33 -2.75
CA VAL A 109 -1.82 -10.22 -2.88
C VAL A 109 -2.51 -11.58 -2.82
N ASP A 110 -3.74 -11.60 -2.33
CA ASP A 110 -4.54 -12.83 -2.28
C ASP A 110 -5.22 -13.14 -3.63
N ARG A 111 -5.54 -12.10 -4.40
CA ARG A 111 -6.23 -12.15 -5.69
C ARG A 111 -5.66 -11.11 -6.63
N VAL A 112 -5.52 -11.47 -7.89
CA VAL A 112 -5.05 -10.61 -8.99
C VAL A 112 -6.15 -10.50 -10.03
N VAL A 113 -6.32 -9.31 -10.59
CA VAL A 113 -7.11 -9.05 -11.80
C VAL A 113 -6.16 -8.40 -12.80
N VAL A 114 -6.05 -8.98 -13.99
CA VAL A 114 -5.21 -8.46 -15.07
C VAL A 114 -6.11 -7.93 -16.17
N LEU A 115 -5.86 -6.68 -16.56
CA LEU A 115 -6.56 -6.01 -17.65
C LEU A 115 -5.60 -5.86 -18.81
N ASP A 116 -6.06 -6.04 -20.04
CA ASP A 116 -5.36 -5.67 -21.27
C ASP A 116 -6.34 -4.94 -22.19
N HIS A 117 -5.93 -3.82 -22.77
CA HIS A 117 -6.78 -2.97 -23.61
C HIS A 117 -8.18 -2.64 -23.04
N GLY A 118 -8.31 -2.57 -21.71
CA GLY A 118 -9.58 -2.28 -21.03
C GLY A 118 -10.47 -3.51 -20.79
N GLU A 119 -10.04 -4.69 -21.21
CA GLU A 119 -10.74 -5.96 -20.95
C GLU A 119 -10.03 -6.76 -19.87
N THR A 120 -10.79 -7.42 -19.00
CA THR A 120 -10.20 -8.35 -18.02
C THR A 120 -9.78 -9.62 -18.73
N ILE A 121 -8.47 -9.87 -18.79
CA ILE A 121 -7.92 -11.08 -19.40
C ILE A 121 -7.80 -12.22 -18.40
N ALA A 122 -7.49 -11.95 -17.13
CA ALA A 122 -7.38 -13.00 -16.11
C ALA A 122 -7.79 -12.50 -14.73
N GLU A 123 -8.37 -13.40 -13.92
CA GLU A 123 -8.67 -13.17 -12.51
C GLU A 123 -8.44 -14.47 -11.73
N GLY A 124 -7.77 -14.40 -10.59
CA GLY A 124 -7.52 -15.57 -9.76
C GLY A 124 -6.44 -15.37 -8.71
N ARG A 125 -5.92 -16.47 -8.16
CA ARG A 125 -4.75 -16.42 -7.27
C ARG A 125 -3.51 -16.06 -8.09
N PRO A 126 -2.51 -15.39 -7.50
CA PRO A 126 -1.31 -14.96 -8.21
C PRO A 126 -0.63 -16.05 -9.07
N LEU A 127 -0.47 -17.26 -8.52
CA LEU A 127 0.15 -18.38 -9.22
C LEU A 127 -0.65 -18.84 -10.44
N GLU A 128 -1.98 -18.88 -10.33
CA GLU A 128 -2.87 -19.28 -11.44
C GLU A 128 -2.84 -18.24 -12.57
N VAL A 129 -2.85 -16.96 -12.20
CA VAL A 129 -2.80 -15.84 -13.13
C VAL A 129 -1.44 -15.75 -13.83
N ALA A 130 -0.35 -16.01 -13.12
CA ALA A 130 1.01 -15.99 -13.69
C ALA A 130 1.25 -17.11 -14.72
N GLU A 131 0.46 -18.18 -14.69
CA GLU A 131 0.51 -19.27 -15.67
C GLU A 131 -0.43 -19.06 -16.87
N ASP A 132 -1.32 -18.06 -16.83
CA ASP A 132 -2.24 -17.77 -17.94
C ASP A 132 -1.43 -17.30 -19.17
N PRO A 133 -1.54 -17.99 -20.33
CA PRO A 133 -0.79 -17.63 -21.53
C PRO A 133 -1.01 -16.19 -21.99
N ARG A 134 -2.23 -15.65 -21.80
CA ARG A 134 -2.57 -14.27 -22.19
C ARG A 134 -1.85 -13.26 -21.31
N VAL A 135 -1.70 -13.55 -20.02
CA VAL A 135 -0.95 -12.73 -19.08
C VAL A 135 0.55 -12.79 -19.38
N VAL A 136 1.07 -13.98 -19.68
CA VAL A 136 2.47 -14.15 -20.06
C VAL A 136 2.79 -13.36 -21.32
N GLU A 137 1.96 -13.47 -22.36
CA GLU A 137 2.13 -12.76 -23.63
C GLU A 137 2.03 -11.23 -23.47
N ALA A 138 1.03 -10.73 -22.74
CA ALA A 138 0.79 -9.29 -22.64
C ALA A 138 1.68 -8.57 -21.61
N TYR A 139 2.10 -9.23 -20.53
CA TYR A 139 2.75 -8.56 -19.38
C TYR A 139 4.11 -9.12 -18.97
N LEU A 140 4.39 -10.41 -19.16
CA LEU A 140 5.58 -11.04 -18.57
C LEU A 140 6.69 -11.32 -19.60
N GLY A 141 6.33 -11.52 -20.88
CA GLY A 141 7.25 -11.87 -21.97
C GLY A 141 7.80 -13.29 -21.90
N GLU A 142 8.11 -13.80 -20.69
CA GLU A 142 8.52 -15.18 -20.40
C GLU A 142 7.88 -15.65 -19.07
N LYS A 143 7.78 -16.96 -18.85
CA LYS A 143 7.19 -17.51 -17.61
C LYS A 143 8.01 -17.11 -16.38
N ILE A 144 7.38 -16.44 -15.41
CA ILE A 144 7.99 -16.14 -14.11
C ILE A 144 7.98 -17.39 -13.23
N VAL A 145 9.16 -17.81 -12.77
CA VAL A 145 9.28 -18.83 -11.72
C VAL A 145 9.13 -18.15 -10.36
N LEU A 146 7.97 -18.31 -9.73
CA LEU A 146 7.74 -17.85 -8.35
C LEU A 146 8.36 -18.89 -7.39
N ALA A 147 9.62 -18.68 -7.01
CA ALA A 147 10.33 -19.41 -5.96
C ALA A 147 10.21 -18.70 -4.60
#